data_AF-A0A935MSJ3-F1
#
_entry.id   AF-A0A935MSJ3-F1
#
_cell.length_a   1.000
_cell.length_b   1.000
_cell.length_c   1.000
_cell.angle_alpha   90.00
_cell.angle_beta   90.00
_cell.angle_gamma   90.00
#
_symmetry.space_group_name_H-M   'P 1'
#
loop_
_entity.id
_entity.type
_entity.pdbx_description
1 polymer ?
#
loop_
_entity_poly.entity_id
_entity_poly.type
_entity_poly.pdbx_seq_one_letter_code
_entity_poly.pdbx_strand_id
1 'polypeptide(L)' 'MAIHGFTDDGFRLTIGGEVVSHFDSDRSPGETATVVSLTEGLYHFEFIGWEQERAIYKRVCLDRTRRG' A
#
# COMPACT_ATOMS: atom_id res chain seq x y z
N MET A 1 -3.82 -8.74 8.67
CA MET A 1 -2.51 -8.27 8.20
C MET A 1 -2.59 -6.76 8.11
N ALA A 2 -1.61 -6.03 8.64
CA ALA A 2 -1.51 -4.59 8.44
C ALA A 2 -0.69 -4.33 7.18
N ILE A 3 -1.09 -3.34 6.40
CA ILE A 3 -0.35 -2.84 5.25
C ILE A 3 0.00 -1.39 5.54
N HIS A 4 1.29 -1.06 5.44
CA HIS A 4 1.83 0.28 5.61
C HIS A 4 2.44 0.73 4.29
N GLY A 5 1.81 1.72 3.64
CA GLY A 5 2.30 2.34 2.40
C GLY A 5 2.95 3.69 2.70
N PHE A 6 4.27 3.79 2.54
CA PHE A 6 4.99 5.06 2.58
C PHE A 6 5.26 5.53 1.16
N THR A 7 4.61 6.62 0.73
CA THR A 7 4.71 7.10 -0.65
C THR A 7 4.86 8.61 -0.80
N ASP A 8 5.49 8.99 -1.91
CA ASP A 8 5.58 10.29 -2.56
C ASP A 8 5.50 9.94 -4.07
N ASP A 9 4.45 10.22 -4.83
CA ASP A 9 3.12 10.76 -4.49
C ASP A 9 2.08 9.65 -4.26
N GLY A 10 0.97 9.68 -4.99
CA GLY A 10 -0.12 8.73 -4.83
C GLY A 10 0.18 7.31 -5.32
N PHE A 11 -0.72 6.41 -4.92
CA PHE A 11 -0.64 5.00 -5.23
C PHE A 11 -1.98 4.29 -5.10
N ARG A 12 -2.05 3.10 -5.69
CA ARG A 12 -3.09 2.10 -5.51
C ARG A 12 -2.43 0.74 -5.30
N LEU A 13 -2.90 0.03 -4.29
CA LEU A 13 -2.53 -1.35 -4.00
C LEU A 13 -3.75 -2.26 -4.14
N THR A 14 -3.61 -3.29 -4.96
CA THR A 14 -4.61 -4.32 -5.21
C THR A 14 -4.08 -5.68 -4.75
N ILE A 15 -4.89 -6.44 -3.99
CA ILE A 15 -4.59 -7.83 -3.60
C ILE A 15 -5.79 -8.70 -3.95
N GLY A 16 -5.58 -9.75 -4.75
CA GLY A 16 -6.67 -10.65 -5.17
C GLY A 16 -7.72 -9.99 -6.05
N GLY A 17 -7.39 -8.88 -6.72
CA GLY A 17 -8.31 -8.08 -7.51
C GLY A 17 -9.01 -6.94 -6.75
N GLU A 18 -8.92 -6.93 -5.42
CA GLU A 18 -9.55 -5.91 -4.57
C GLU A 18 -8.58 -4.78 -4.21
N VAL A 19 -9.04 -3.53 -4.27
CA VAL A 19 -8.26 -2.37 -3.80
C VAL A 19 -8.23 -2.39 -2.29
N VAL A 20 -7.05 -2.61 -1.73
CA VAL A 20 -6.88 -2.72 -0.27
C VAL A 20 -6.35 -1.45 0.37
N SER A 21 -5.58 -0.65 -0.38
CA SER A 21 -5.01 0.62 0.08
C SER A 21 -4.79 1.54 -1.12
N HIS A 22 -5.08 2.83 -0.96
CA HIS A 22 -4.74 3.83 -1.98
C HIS A 22 -4.58 5.21 -1.33
N PHE A 23 -3.84 6.07 -2.01
CA PHE A 23 -3.82 7.50 -1.75
C PHE A 23 -3.88 8.20 -3.11
N ASP A 24 -4.97 8.92 -3.36
CA ASP A 24 -5.28 9.51 -4.66
C ASP A 24 -5.08 11.02 -4.68
N SER A 25 -3.84 11.44 -4.42
CA SER A 25 -3.42 12.84 -4.42
C SER A 25 -1.90 12.91 -4.44
N ASP A 26 -1.45 14.11 -4.77
CA ASP A 26 -0.09 14.60 -4.60
C ASP A 26 0.23 14.77 -3.11
N ARG A 27 1.42 14.35 -2.66
CA ARG A 27 1.88 14.54 -1.27
C ARG A 27 3.39 14.48 -1.14
N SER A 28 3.93 15.26 -0.20
CA SER A 28 5.24 14.96 0.38
C SER A 28 5.24 13.58 1.07
N PRO A 29 6.43 13.00 1.38
CA PRO A 29 6.52 11.64 1.90
C PRO A 29 5.61 11.41 3.11
N GLY A 30 4.69 10.46 2.99
CA GLY A 30 3.67 10.18 4.01
C GLY A 30 3.30 8.71 4.09
N GLU A 31 2.67 8.33 5.20
CA GLU A 31 2.22 6.96 5.45
C GLU A 31 0.71 6.81 5.28
N THR A 32 0.29 5.70 4.67
CA THR A 32 -1.10 5.24 4.59
C THR A 32 -1.16 3.83 5.16
N ALA A 33 -1.92 3.62 6.23
CA ALA A 33 -2.08 2.32 6.88
C ALA A 33 -3.48 1.74 6.67
N THR A 34 -3.58 0.44 6.43
CA THR A 34 -4.85 -0.29 6.32
C THR A 34 -4.72 -1.69 6.93
N VAL A 35 -5.85 -2.30 7.30
CA VAL A 35 -5.89 -3.69 7.77
C VAL A 35 -6.68 -4.53 6.78
N VAL A 36 -6.10 -5.64 6.35
CA VAL A 36 -6.75 -6.62 5.48
C VAL A 36 -6.87 -7.98 6.17
N SER A 37 -7.95 -8.68 5.84
CA SER A 37 -8.19 -10.07 6.24
C SER A 37 -7.92 -10.98 5.04
N LEU A 38 -6.79 -11.66 5.06
CA LEU A 38 -6.41 -12.64 4.03
C LEU A 38 -6.37 -14.03 4.66
N THR A 39 -6.90 -15.03 3.96
CA THR A 39 -6.66 -16.44 4.28
C THR A 39 -5.36 -16.90 3.66
N GLU A 40 -4.83 -18.04 4.10
CA GLU A 40 -3.68 -18.66 3.46
C GLU A 40 -3.97 -18.94 1.97
N GLY A 41 -2.99 -18.64 1.11
CA GLY A 41 -3.12 -18.81 -0.34
C GLY A 41 -2.18 -17.90 -1.12
N LEU A 42 -2.22 -18.06 -2.44
CA LEU A 42 -1.54 -17.18 -3.39
C LEU A 42 -2.52 -16.12 -3.89
N TYR A 43 -2.07 -14.86 -3.91
CA TYR A 43 -2.87 -13.73 -4.39
C TYR A 43 -2.12 -13.00 -5.48
N HIS A 44 -2.86 -12.51 -6.48
CA HIS A 44 -2.32 -11.50 -7.38
C HIS A 44 -2.07 -10.21 -6.58
N PHE A 45 -0.87 -9.65 -6.72
CA PHE A 45 -0.46 -8.42 -6.06
C PHE A 45 -0.11 -7.40 -7.13
N GLU A 46 -0.74 -6.23 -7.07
CA GLU A 46 -0.47 -5.14 -8.00
C GLU A 46 -0.31 -3.83 -7.21
N PHE A 47 0.77 -3.12 -7.51
CA PHE A 47 1.04 -1.79 -6.96
C PHE A 47 1.30 -0.82 -8.12
N ILE A 48 0.48 0.23 -8.19
CA ILE A 48 0.60 1.29 -9.18
C ILE A 48 0.80 2.60 -8.41
N GLY A 49 1.78 3.40 -8.78
CA GLY A 49 2.00 4.71 -8.16
C GLY A 49 2.62 5.70 -9.13
N TRP A 50 2.49 7.00 -8.81
CA TRP A 50 3.03 8.09 -9.62
C TRP A 50 3.87 9.05 -8.79
N GLU A 51 4.56 9.95 -9.49
CA GLU A 51 5.40 11.02 -8.96
C GLU A 51 5.16 12.25 -9.85
N GLN A 52 4.87 13.40 -9.24
CA GLN A 52 4.61 14.64 -10.00
C GLN A 52 5.89 15.39 -10.36
N GLU A 53 6.96 15.28 -9.56
CA GLU A 53 8.10 16.18 -9.71
C GLU A 53 9.46 15.47 -9.64
N ARG A 54 9.93 14.97 -8.48
CA ARG A 54 11.36 14.55 -8.35
C ARG A 54 11.71 13.52 -7.27
N ALA A 55 10.87 13.20 -6.29
CA ALA A 55 11.27 12.44 -5.11
C ALA A 55 10.52 11.10 -4.97
N ILE A 56 11.03 10.06 -5.64
CA ILE A 56 10.39 8.74 -5.53
C ILE A 56 10.73 8.09 -4.18
N TYR A 57 9.79 8.15 -3.25
CA TYR A 57 9.75 7.27 -2.10
C TYR A 57 8.55 6.35 -2.26
N LYS A 58 8.78 5.03 -2.41
CA LYS A 58 7.70 4.03 -2.45
C LYS A 58 8.10 2.81 -1.66
N ARG A 59 7.44 2.58 -0.53
CA ARG A 59 7.60 1.39 0.31
C ARG A 59 6.22 0.88 0.69
N VAL A 60 6.00 -0.42 0.52
CA VAL A 60 4.83 -1.11 1.03
C VAL A 60 5.31 -2.22 1.95
N CYS A 61 4.96 -2.14 3.23
CA CYS A 61 5.22 -3.18 4.22
C CYS A 61 3.94 -3.96 4.51
N LEU A 62 4.06 -5.29 4.53
CA LEU A 62 2.99 -6.21 4.92
C LEU A 62 3.38 -6.86 6.23
N ASP A 63 2.73 -6.46 7.31
CA ASP A 63 3.03 -6.97 8.65
C ASP A 63 1.90 -7.89 9.12
N ARG A 64 2.26 -9.08 9.61
CA ARG A 64 1.31 -9.86 10.40
C ARG A 64 0.97 -9.04 11.64
N THR A 65 -0.29 -8.66 11.79
CA THR A 65 -0.80 -8.16 13.05
C THR A 65 -0.61 -9.26 14.08
N ARG A 66 0.42 -9.15 14.93
CA ARG A 66 0.57 -10.05 16.07
C ARG A 66 -0.63 -9.77 16.97
N ARG A 67 -1.59 -10.69 17.01
CA ARG A 67 -2.53 -10.73 18.12
C ARG A 67 -1.71 -11.15 19.33
N GLY A 68 -1.54 -10.23 20.28
CA GLY A 68 -1.16 -10.56 21.64
C GLY A 68 -2.28 -11.32 22.34
#